data_AF-A0A9E5H009-F1
#
_entry.id   AF-A0A9E5H009-F1
#
_cell.length_a   1.000
_cell.length_b   1.000
_cell.length_c   1.000
_cell.angle_alpha   90.00
_cell.angle_beta   90.00
_cell.angle_gamma   90.00
#
_symmetry.space_group_name_H-M   'P 1'
#
loop_
_entity.id
_entity.type
_entity.pdbx_description
1 polymer ?
#
loop_
_entity_poly.entity_id
_entity_poly.type
_entity_poly.pdbx_seq_one_letter_code
_entity_poly.pdbx_strand_id
1 'polypeptide(L)'
;MKKIFTFLIVALLWVPFRAQDLKGTLNIWKGCLGFNGFAFPEVWGQKMGALSSIVTKIGFTFEQIVPAFSLYSAPFLFIALLIALYAPNSIQIFGPYKKDIALFESYTDIPNSKIGFLTWKPTKRCAAVMVILSIFALWCRYEVTEFLYFQF
;
A
#
# COMPACT_ATOMS: atom_id res chain seq x y z
N MET A 1 7.16 -11.79 12.86
CA MET A 1 8.21 -12.23 11.90
C MET A 1 7.66 -12.58 10.52
N LYS A 2 6.68 -13.50 10.36
CA LYS A 2 6.15 -13.88 9.02
C LYS A 2 5.67 -12.71 8.15
N LYS A 3 4.89 -11.76 8.70
CA LYS A 3 4.26 -10.68 7.91
C LYS A 3 5.25 -9.69 7.28
N ILE A 4 6.27 -9.26 8.02
CA ILE A 4 7.30 -8.32 7.50
C ILE A 4 8.09 -9.00 6.38
N PHE A 5 8.44 -10.27 6.57
CA PHE A 5 9.13 -11.06 5.55
C PHE A 5 8.28 -11.22 4.29
N THR A 6 7.00 -11.59 4.44
CA THR A 6 6.06 -11.65 3.31
C THR A 6 5.91 -10.29 2.63
N PHE A 7 5.78 -9.21 3.39
CA PHE A 7 5.68 -7.86 2.85
C PHE A 7 6.91 -7.48 2.03
N LEU A 8 8.11 -7.71 2.56
CA LEU A 8 9.36 -7.43 1.85
C LEU A 8 9.48 -8.26 0.57
N ILE A 9 9.17 -9.57 0.63
CA ILE A 9 9.19 -10.43 -0.54
C ILE A 9 8.22 -9.92 -1.61
N VAL A 10 6.98 -9.65 -1.25
CA VAL A 10 5.97 -9.16 -2.19
C VAL A 10 6.39 -7.81 -2.78
N ALA A 11 6.87 -6.88 -1.94
CA ALA A 11 7.33 -5.57 -2.38
C ALA A 11 8.50 -5.67 -3.38
N LEU A 12 9.47 -6.54 -3.14
CA LEU A 12 10.62 -6.74 -4.03
C LEU A 12 10.24 -7.48 -5.31
N LEU A 13 9.42 -8.53 -5.21
CA LEU A 13 8.97 -9.33 -6.36
C LEU A 13 8.04 -8.56 -7.29
N TRP A 14 7.34 -7.54 -6.80
CA TRP A 14 6.43 -6.76 -7.63
C TRP A 14 7.14 -5.76 -8.56
N VAL A 15 8.37 -5.36 -8.23
CA VAL A 15 9.17 -4.41 -9.01
C VAL A 15 9.36 -4.81 -10.49
N PRO A 16 9.81 -6.04 -10.84
CA PRO A 16 10.00 -6.43 -12.23
C PRO A 16 8.72 -6.41 -13.08
N PHE A 17 7.55 -6.56 -12.46
CA PHE A 17 6.26 -6.48 -13.16
C PHE A 17 5.81 -5.03 -13.42
N ARG A 18 6.49 -4.05 -12.83
CA ARG A 18 6.20 -2.61 -12.97
C ARG A 18 7.27 -1.83 -13.69
N ALA A 19 8.51 -2.31 -13.74
CA ALA A 19 9.59 -1.68 -14.47
C ALA A 19 9.47 -1.92 -15.98
N GLN A 20 9.96 -0.98 -16.78
CA GLN A 20 9.96 -1.10 -18.25
C GLN A 20 10.93 -2.17 -18.76
N ASP A 21 12.03 -2.41 -18.02
CA ASP A 21 13.06 -3.39 -18.37
C ASP A 21 13.80 -3.93 -17.13
N LEU A 22 14.71 -4.88 -17.36
CA LEU A 22 15.52 -5.46 -16.30
C LEU A 22 16.48 -4.44 -15.68
N LYS A 23 17.00 -3.50 -16.48
CA LYS A 23 17.91 -2.45 -16.00
C LYS A 23 17.21 -1.51 -15.02
N GLY A 24 15.97 -1.14 -15.31
CA GLY A 24 15.07 -0.36 -14.47
C GLY A 24 14.74 -1.07 -13.18
N THR A 25 14.46 -2.38 -13.23
CA THR A 25 14.27 -3.21 -12.03
C THR A 25 15.47 -3.13 -11.09
N LEU A 26 16.68 -3.32 -11.63
CA LEU A 26 17.92 -3.23 -10.85
C LEU A 26 18.14 -1.84 -10.27
N ASN A 27 17.84 -0.79 -11.03
CA ASN A 27 17.97 0.59 -10.55
C ASN A 27 17.01 0.89 -9.40
N ILE A 28 15.76 0.40 -9.48
CA ILE A 28 14.78 0.56 -8.39
C ILE A 28 15.26 -0.18 -7.14
N TRP A 29 15.69 -1.45 -7.25
CA TRP A 29 16.22 -2.18 -6.09
C TRP A 29 17.46 -1.52 -5.48
N LYS A 30 18.38 -1.01 -6.31
CA LYS A 30 19.54 -0.24 -5.82
C LYS A 30 19.10 1.00 -5.05
N GLY A 31 18.09 1.71 -5.54
CA GLY A 31 17.48 2.85 -4.84
C GLY A 31 16.86 2.44 -3.50
N CYS A 32 16.09 1.34 -3.46
CA CYS A 32 15.47 0.84 -2.23
C CYS A 32 16.49 0.41 -1.17
N LEU A 33 17.66 -0.11 -1.59
CA LEU A 33 18.76 -0.49 -0.69
C LEU A 33 19.66 0.69 -0.30
N GLY A 34 19.42 1.88 -0.85
CA GLY A 34 20.20 3.10 -0.53
C GLY A 34 21.54 3.19 -1.25
N PHE A 35 21.81 2.38 -2.29
CA PHE A 35 23.07 2.47 -3.05
C PHE A 35 23.20 3.77 -3.86
N ASN A 36 22.11 4.51 -4.05
CA ASN A 36 22.11 5.83 -4.68
C ASN A 36 22.23 6.98 -3.66
N GLY A 37 22.51 6.67 -2.39
CA GLY A 37 22.43 7.63 -1.30
C GLY A 37 21.01 7.85 -0.80
N PHE A 38 20.87 8.74 0.18
CA PHE A 38 19.58 9.10 0.77
C PHE A 38 19.33 10.59 0.57
N ALA A 39 18.30 10.91 -0.22
CA ALA A 39 17.85 12.28 -0.44
C ALA A 39 16.51 12.51 0.27
N PHE A 40 16.39 13.65 0.95
CA PHE A 40 15.12 14.15 1.47
C PHE A 40 14.58 15.29 0.60
N PRO A 41 13.26 15.53 0.58
CA PRO A 41 12.70 16.68 -0.10
C PRO A 41 13.27 17.99 0.47
N GLU A 42 13.65 18.92 -0.39
CA GLU A 42 14.19 20.23 0.00
C GLU A 42 13.33 20.96 1.06
N VAL A 43 12.01 20.86 0.94
CA VAL A 43 11.02 21.43 1.87
C VAL A 43 11.23 20.95 3.32
N TRP A 44 11.72 19.73 3.51
CA TRP A 44 12.00 19.18 4.84
C TRP A 44 13.23 19.85 5.44
N GLY A 45 14.29 20.04 4.63
CA GLY A 45 15.51 20.74 5.04
C GLY A 45 15.22 22.17 5.50
N GLN A 46 14.38 22.90 4.74
CA GLN A 46 13.95 24.26 5.10
C GLN A 46 13.21 24.30 6.44
N LYS A 47 12.35 23.31 6.74
CA LYS A 47 11.63 23.22 8.02
C LYS A 47 12.51 22.76 9.19
N MET A 48 13.54 21.96 8.93
CA MET A 48 14.43 21.43 9.96
C MET A 48 15.46 22.45 10.46
N GLY A 49 15.71 23.54 9.71
CA GLY A 49 16.61 24.61 10.14
C GLY A 49 18.02 24.08 10.45
N ALA A 50 18.56 24.36 11.64
CA ALA A 50 19.91 23.96 12.06
C ALA A 50 20.15 22.43 12.06
N LEU A 51 19.09 21.61 12.15
CA LEU A 51 19.20 20.16 12.05
C LEU A 51 19.57 19.69 10.65
N SER A 52 19.26 20.47 9.61
CA SER A 52 19.61 20.14 8.23
C SER A 52 21.13 19.97 8.06
N SER A 53 21.92 20.85 8.65
CA SER A 53 23.39 20.80 8.56
C SER A 53 23.99 19.58 9.26
N ILE A 54 23.35 19.04 10.30
CA ILE A 54 23.78 17.80 10.97
C ILE A 54 23.45 16.61 10.06
N VAL A 55 22.24 16.58 9.51
CA VAL A 55 21.77 15.51 8.62
C VAL A 55 22.61 15.44 7.35
N THR A 56 23.01 16.58 6.78
CA THR A 56 23.92 16.63 5.63
C THR A 56 25.32 16.11 5.95
N LYS A 57 25.83 16.33 7.17
CA LYS A 57 27.10 15.74 7.62
C LYS A 57 27.05 14.23 7.78
N ILE A 58 25.88 13.66 8.04
CA ILE A 58 25.66 12.20 8.15
C ILE A 58 25.57 11.55 6.74
N GLY A 59 25.54 12.34 5.67
CA GLY A 59 25.56 11.86 4.28
C GLY A 59 24.20 11.89 3.58
N PHE A 60 23.20 12.57 4.15
CA PHE A 60 21.89 12.76 3.52
C PHE A 60 21.85 14.07 2.72
N THR A 61 21.37 14.05 1.49
CA THR A 61 21.21 15.26 0.67
C THR A 61 19.77 15.78 0.75
N PHE A 62 19.58 17.07 0.52
CA PHE A 62 18.25 17.67 0.37
C PHE A 62 18.11 18.09 -1.09
N GLU A 63 17.20 17.45 -1.82
CA GLU A 63 17.04 17.63 -3.26
C GLU A 63 15.58 17.88 -3.62
N GLN A 64 15.34 18.47 -4.80
CA GLN A 64 13.99 18.53 -5.37
C GLN A 64 13.59 17.16 -5.90
N ILE A 65 13.07 16.35 -4.98
CA ILE A 65 12.42 15.08 -5.31
C ILE A 65 11.04 15.41 -5.88
N VAL A 66 10.71 14.80 -7.03
CA VAL A 66 9.43 14.88 -7.76
C VAL A 66 8.23 15.11 -6.82
N PRO A 67 7.24 15.95 -7.18
CA PRO A 67 6.17 16.44 -6.28
C PRO A 67 5.30 15.38 -5.59
N ALA A 68 5.47 14.10 -5.90
CA ALA A 68 4.76 13.00 -5.27
C ALA A 68 5.08 12.83 -3.77
N PHE A 69 6.28 13.23 -3.32
CA PHE A 69 6.70 13.07 -1.92
C PHE A 69 6.54 14.38 -1.12
N SER A 70 5.30 14.81 -0.94
CA SER A 70 4.99 15.97 -0.09
C SER A 70 5.18 15.65 1.40
N LEU A 71 5.37 16.67 2.24
CA LEU A 71 5.41 16.53 3.71
C LEU A 71 4.18 15.78 4.27
N TYR A 72 3.05 15.88 3.58
CA TYR A 72 1.80 15.23 3.96
C TYR A 72 1.76 13.75 3.56
N SER A 73 2.47 13.36 2.50
CA SER A 73 2.46 11.98 2.00
C SER A 73 3.16 10.98 2.93
N ALA A 74 4.23 11.40 3.62
CA ALA A 74 5.00 10.51 4.49
C ALA A 74 4.19 9.96 5.69
N PRO A 75 3.42 10.79 6.44
CA PRO A 75 2.48 10.28 7.44
C PRO A 75 1.47 9.28 6.87
N PHE A 76 0.90 9.55 5.69
CA PHE A 76 -0.05 8.63 5.06
C PHE A 76 0.60 7.30 4.67
N LEU A 77 1.81 7.32 4.11
CA LEU A 77 2.56 6.10 3.78
C LEU A 77 2.90 5.30 5.03
N PHE A 78 3.25 5.97 6.12
CA PHE A 78 3.50 5.31 7.40
C PHE A 78 2.23 4.66 7.96
N ILE A 79 1.09 5.37 7.94
CA ILE A 79 -0.20 4.80 8.33
C ILE A 79 -0.57 3.61 7.43
N ALA A 80 -0.38 3.73 6.12
CA ALA A 80 -0.64 2.65 5.17
C ALA A 80 0.25 1.42 5.45
N LEU A 81 1.52 1.62 5.81
CA LEU A 81 2.41 0.53 6.23
C LEU A 81 1.89 -0.16 7.51
N LEU A 82 1.43 0.61 8.50
CA LEU A 82 0.82 0.05 9.70
C LEU A 82 -0.44 -0.76 9.36
N ILE A 83 -1.30 -0.26 8.47
CA ILE A 83 -2.46 -1.00 7.98
C ILE A 83 -2.02 -2.30 7.30
N ALA A 84 -1.05 -2.25 6.38
CA ALA A 84 -0.56 -3.43 5.67
C ALA A 84 0.00 -4.52 6.59
N LEU A 85 0.65 -4.12 7.70
CA LEU A 85 1.25 -5.07 8.65
C LEU A 85 0.23 -5.61 9.69
N TYR A 86 -0.67 -4.75 10.16
CA TYR A 86 -1.50 -5.06 11.32
C TYR A 86 -2.98 -5.24 11.02
N ALA A 87 -3.53 -4.53 10.02
CA ALA A 87 -4.93 -4.68 9.68
C ALA A 87 -5.21 -6.09 9.11
N PRO A 88 -6.42 -6.63 9.36
CA PRO A 88 -6.81 -7.86 8.71
C PRO A 88 -6.99 -7.67 7.22
N ASN A 89 -6.58 -8.66 6.45
CA ASN A 89 -6.86 -8.67 5.02
C ASN A 89 -8.35 -8.99 4.76
N SER A 90 -8.80 -8.75 3.53
CA SER A 90 -10.18 -9.02 3.12
C SER A 90 -10.59 -10.47 3.39
N ILE A 91 -9.69 -11.43 3.15
CA ILE A 91 -9.94 -12.86 3.41
C ILE A 91 -10.25 -13.12 4.90
N GLN A 92 -9.56 -12.44 5.82
CA GLN A 92 -9.79 -12.57 7.27
C GLN A 92 -11.05 -11.85 7.74
N ILE A 93 -11.44 -10.75 7.08
CA ILE A 93 -12.67 -9.99 7.35
C ILE A 93 -13.91 -10.80 6.93
N PHE A 94 -13.87 -11.43 5.75
CA PHE A 94 -14.98 -12.23 5.21
C PHE A 94 -14.91 -13.71 5.60
N GLY A 95 -13.81 -14.15 6.25
CA GLY A 95 -13.49 -15.54 6.55
C GLY A 95 -14.61 -16.36 7.18
N PRO A 96 -15.35 -15.85 8.17
CA PRO A 96 -16.42 -16.62 8.83
C PRO A 96 -17.61 -16.97 7.94
N TYR A 97 -17.81 -16.30 6.81
CA TYR A 97 -18.87 -16.59 5.85
C TYR A 97 -18.40 -17.48 4.68
N LYS A 98 -17.13 -17.93 4.68
CA LYS A 98 -16.51 -18.69 3.58
C LYS A 98 -16.84 -20.18 3.53
N LYS A 99 -17.66 -20.73 4.43
CA LYS A 99 -17.94 -22.18 4.43
C LYS A 99 -18.55 -22.70 3.12
N ASP A 100 -19.17 -21.84 2.30
CA ASP A 100 -19.91 -22.25 1.09
C ASP A 100 -19.24 -21.87 -0.25
N ILE A 101 -18.03 -21.28 -0.24
CA ILE A 101 -17.34 -20.95 -1.50
C ILE A 101 -16.36 -22.08 -1.83
N ALA A 102 -16.70 -22.90 -2.83
CA ALA A 102 -15.92 -24.06 -3.32
C ALA A 102 -14.42 -23.76 -3.58
N LEU A 103 -14.04 -22.49 -3.82
CA LEU A 103 -12.65 -22.04 -3.96
C LEU A 103 -11.79 -22.22 -2.68
N PHE A 104 -12.41 -22.44 -1.52
CA PHE A 104 -11.70 -22.52 -0.23
C PHE A 104 -11.76 -23.91 0.43
N GLU A 105 -12.33 -24.93 -0.21
CA GLU A 105 -12.34 -26.32 0.32
C GLU A 105 -10.94 -26.88 0.58
N SER A 106 -9.93 -26.44 -0.19
CA SER A 106 -8.53 -26.83 0.00
C SER A 106 -7.77 -25.99 1.05
N TYR A 107 -8.36 -24.92 1.57
CA TYR A 107 -7.76 -24.11 2.64
C TYR A 107 -8.31 -24.53 3.99
N THR A 108 -7.87 -25.69 4.50
CA THR A 108 -8.23 -26.21 5.82
C THR A 108 -7.72 -25.34 6.97
N ASP A 109 -6.68 -24.54 6.72
CA ASP A 109 -6.00 -23.70 7.71
C ASP A 109 -6.26 -22.21 7.49
N ILE A 110 -7.52 -21.80 7.24
CA ILE A 110 -7.85 -20.37 7.35
C ILE A 110 -7.64 -19.98 8.81
N PRO A 111 -6.70 -19.07 9.12
CA PRO A 111 -6.45 -18.67 10.50
C PRO A 111 -7.77 -18.17 11.08
N ASN A 112 -8.22 -18.79 12.16
CA ASN A 112 -9.45 -18.40 12.84
C ASN A 112 -9.23 -16.97 13.36
N SER A 113 -9.65 -16.01 12.55
CA SER A 113 -9.46 -14.59 12.75
C SER A 113 -10.34 -14.24 13.96
N LYS A 114 -9.71 -14.11 15.14
CA LYS A 114 -10.36 -13.67 16.40
C LYS A 114 -10.76 -12.19 16.35
N ILE A 115 -11.16 -11.69 15.18
CA ILE A 115 -11.38 -10.28 14.95
C ILE A 115 -12.89 -10.05 15.02
N GLY A 116 -13.44 -10.21 16.23
CA GLY A 116 -14.88 -10.29 16.46
C GLY A 116 -15.66 -9.06 16.01
N PHE A 117 -15.08 -7.87 16.13
CA PHE A 117 -15.74 -6.61 15.75
C PHE A 117 -15.57 -6.23 14.27
N LEU A 118 -14.50 -6.69 13.63
CA LEU A 118 -14.21 -6.40 12.21
C LEU A 118 -14.63 -7.53 11.27
N THR A 119 -15.20 -8.61 11.81
CA THR A 119 -15.79 -9.69 11.01
C THR A 119 -17.02 -9.17 10.30
N TRP A 120 -17.05 -9.32 8.98
CA TRP A 120 -18.22 -8.94 8.19
C TRP A 120 -19.42 -9.84 8.53
N LYS A 121 -20.58 -9.23 8.72
CA LYS A 121 -21.87 -9.94 8.88
C LYS A 121 -22.85 -9.43 7.83
N PRO A 122 -23.41 -10.29 6.97
CA PRO A 122 -24.42 -9.87 6.01
C PRO A 122 -25.70 -9.48 6.75
N THR A 123 -25.96 -8.18 6.83
CA THR A 123 -27.18 -7.62 7.44
C THR A 123 -27.95 -6.78 6.44
N LYS A 124 -29.26 -6.57 6.68
CA LYS A 124 -30.08 -5.66 5.86
C LYS A 124 -29.50 -4.24 5.79
N ARG A 125 -28.83 -3.79 6.87
CA ARG A 125 -28.12 -2.49 6.91
C ARG A 125 -26.97 -2.45 5.91
N CYS A 126 -26.13 -3.49 5.86
CA CYS A 126 -25.05 -3.59 4.88
C CYS A 126 -25.60 -3.57 3.45
N ALA A 127 -26.70 -4.28 3.17
CA ALA A 127 -27.35 -4.26 1.87
C ALA A 127 -27.84 -2.85 1.49
N ALA A 128 -28.54 -2.16 2.39
CA ALA A 128 -28.99 -0.79 2.16
C ALA A 128 -27.82 0.18 1.89
N VAL A 129 -26.74 0.07 2.67
CA VAL A 129 -25.52 0.88 2.46
C VAL A 129 -24.91 0.57 1.09
N MET A 130 -24.79 -0.70 0.69
CA MET A 130 -24.26 -1.05 -0.63
C MET A 130 -25.15 -0.54 -1.77
N VAL A 131 -26.47 -0.56 -1.62
CA VAL A 131 -27.40 0.01 -2.61
C VAL A 131 -27.19 1.53 -2.72
N ILE A 132 -27.13 2.26 -1.60
CA ILE A 132 -26.89 3.70 -1.58
C ILE A 132 -25.54 4.03 -2.23
N LEU A 133 -24.48 3.33 -1.86
CA LEU A 133 -23.15 3.52 -2.43
C LEU A 133 -23.11 3.20 -3.93
N SER A 134 -23.84 2.18 -4.37
CA SER A 134 -23.90 1.80 -5.79
C SER A 134 -24.64 2.87 -6.60
N ILE A 135 -25.77 3.36 -6.11
CA ILE A 135 -26.51 4.48 -6.74
C ILE A 135 -25.60 5.72 -6.79
N PHE A 136 -24.93 6.05 -5.69
CA PHE A 136 -23.99 7.17 -5.63
C PHE A 136 -22.84 7.00 -6.62
N ALA A 137 -22.22 5.81 -6.71
CA ALA A 137 -21.14 5.54 -7.65
C ALA A 137 -21.58 5.64 -9.11
N LEU A 138 -22.79 5.16 -9.45
CA LEU A 138 -23.38 5.31 -10.78
C LEU A 138 -23.70 6.77 -11.11
N TRP A 139 -24.11 7.55 -10.10
CA TRP A 139 -24.39 8.97 -10.26
C TRP A 139 -23.11 9.80 -10.41
N CYS A 140 -22.05 9.46 -9.67
CA CYS A 140 -20.75 10.12 -9.70
C CYS A 140 -19.92 9.86 -10.96
N ARG A 141 -20.54 9.49 -12.11
CA ARG A 141 -19.87 9.15 -13.37
C ARG A 141 -18.53 9.87 -13.53
N TYR A 142 -17.46 9.10 -13.38
CA TYR A 142 -16.11 9.51 -13.74
C TYR A 142 -15.79 8.91 -15.11
N GLU A 143 -15.06 9.66 -15.92
CA GLU A 143 -14.63 9.29 -17.26
C GLU A 143 -14.08 7.87 -17.33
N VAL A 144 -14.18 7.25 -18.51
CA VAL A 144 -13.59 5.95 -18.79
C VAL A 144 -12.10 6.06 -18.53
N THR A 145 -11.67 5.63 -17.35
CA THR A 145 -10.26 5.44 -17.06
C THR A 145 -9.87 4.22 -17.82
N GLU A 146 -9.09 4.41 -18.89
CA GLU A 146 -8.45 3.31 -19.57
C GLU A 146 -7.78 2.44 -18.52
N PHE A 147 -8.12 1.15 -18.55
CA PHE A 147 -7.53 0.19 -17.63
C PHE A 147 -6.00 0.32 -17.78
N LEU A 148 -5.31 0.53 -16.67
CA LEU A 148 -3.84 0.69 -16.61
C LEU A 148 -3.06 -0.43 -17.31
N TYR A 149 -3.73 -1.56 -17.61
CA TYR A 149 -3.21 -2.73 -18.31
C TYR A 149 -3.34 -2.69 -19.84
N PHE A 150 -4.16 -1.82 -20.44
CA PHE A 150 -4.35 -1.74 -21.91
C PHE A 150 -3.64 -0.52 -22.53
N GLN A 151 -2.46 -0.17 -22.01
CA GLN A 151 -1.60 0.88 -22.59
C GLN A 151 -0.45 0.25 -23.41
N PHE A 152 -0.80 -0.72 -24.27
CA PHE A 152 0.12 -1.27 -25.26
C PHE A 152 -0.17 -0.69 -26.64
#